data_AF-A0A814M772-F1
#
_entry.id   AF-A0A814M772-F1
#
_cell.length_a   1.000
_cell.length_b   1.000
_cell.length_c   1.000
_cell.angle_alpha   90.00
_cell.angle_beta   90.00
_cell.angle_gamma   90.00
#
_symmetry.space_group_name_H-M   'P 1'
#
loop_
_entity.id
_entity.type
_entity.pdbx_description
1 polymer ?
#
loop_
_entity_poly.entity_id
_entity_poly.type
_entity_poly.pdbx_seq_one_letter_code
_entity_poly.pdbx_strand_id
1 'polypeptide(L)'
;MGDETNNKTQQEHVNPWKASDYLEKWNPNAYLIYFNMNENSFFRPFLDFQTSNTSKILDTNLNKKQYRVLEYDGGPCRWSSLLLAHYFNEIWFCKFVPSNLESVQDWLDEKLNAFDWKPFFNYVLDIKQGHHKEEAEYETPLV
;
A
#
# COMPACT_ATOMS: atom_id res chain seq x y z
N MET A 1 -17.51 -51.52 4.40
CA MET A 1 -18.53 -50.68 5.07
C MET A 1 -17.97 -50.35 6.45
N GLY A 2 -17.74 -49.12 6.87
CA GLY A 2 -18.06 -47.83 6.28
C GLY A 2 -16.91 -46.84 6.46
N ASP A 3 -16.90 -45.87 5.59
CA ASP A 3 -15.96 -44.77 5.48
C ASP A 3 -16.25 -43.77 6.63
N GLU A 4 -15.33 -43.61 7.57
CA GLU A 4 -15.44 -42.59 8.62
C GLU A 4 -15.09 -41.24 8.01
N THR A 5 -16.15 -40.53 7.65
CA THR A 5 -16.15 -39.19 7.07
C THR A 5 -15.30 -38.21 7.88
N ASN A 6 -14.29 -37.70 7.20
CA ASN A 6 -13.41 -36.60 7.57
C ASN A 6 -14.21 -35.28 7.69
N ASN A 7 -14.96 -35.09 8.78
CA ASN A 7 -15.60 -33.82 9.10
C ASN A 7 -14.62 -32.90 9.84
N LYS A 8 -13.65 -32.36 9.10
CA LYS A 8 -12.98 -31.13 9.53
C LYS A 8 -13.93 -29.97 9.24
N THR A 9 -14.67 -29.55 10.26
CA THR A 9 -15.39 -28.28 10.26
C THR A 9 -14.39 -27.17 9.94
N GLN A 10 -14.48 -26.63 8.74
CA GLN A 10 -13.85 -25.36 8.43
C GLN A 10 -14.51 -24.34 9.37
N GLN A 11 -13.79 -23.87 10.38
CA GLN A 11 -14.22 -22.70 11.13
C GLN A 11 -14.26 -21.56 10.13
N GLU A 12 -15.46 -21.16 9.72
CA GLU A 12 -15.66 -19.93 8.99
C GLU A 12 -15.10 -18.80 9.86
N HIS A 13 -13.98 -18.21 9.44
CA HIS A 13 -13.50 -16.97 10.01
C HIS A 13 -14.48 -15.87 9.63
N VAL A 14 -15.57 -15.74 10.40
CA VAL A 14 -16.52 -14.66 10.25
C VAL A 14 -15.79 -13.38 10.65
N ASN A 15 -15.54 -12.50 9.67
CA ASN A 15 -15.04 -11.16 9.96
C ASN A 15 -16.05 -10.48 10.90
N PRO A 16 -15.67 -10.11 12.14
CA PRO A 16 -16.62 -9.55 13.10
C PRO A 16 -17.02 -8.11 12.74
N TRP A 17 -16.38 -7.50 11.75
CA TRP A 17 -16.62 -6.11 11.35
C TRP A 17 -17.72 -6.00 10.29
N LYS A 18 -18.69 -5.12 10.55
CA LYS A 18 -19.63 -4.60 9.55
C LYS A 18 -19.04 -3.37 8.89
N ALA A 19 -19.52 -3.03 7.69
CA ALA A 19 -19.09 -1.81 7.00
C ALA A 19 -19.29 -0.54 7.84
N SER A 20 -20.36 -0.47 8.64
CA SER A 20 -20.63 0.64 9.55
C SER A 20 -19.59 0.79 10.66
N ASP A 21 -18.97 -0.31 11.11
CA ASP A 21 -17.93 -0.27 12.15
C ASP A 21 -16.70 0.52 11.68
N TYR A 22 -16.41 0.51 10.38
CA TYR A 22 -15.33 1.32 9.80
C TYR A 22 -15.62 2.82 9.84
N LEU A 23 -16.89 3.24 9.89
CA LEU A 23 -17.21 4.67 9.99
C LEU A 23 -16.98 5.20 11.40
N GLU A 24 -17.16 4.36 12.41
CA GLU A 24 -17.13 4.77 13.82
C GLU A 24 -15.79 4.45 14.52
N LYS A 25 -15.18 3.31 14.19
CA LYS A 25 -14.05 2.75 14.96
C LYS A 25 -12.72 2.83 14.22
N TRP A 26 -12.74 3.14 12.92
CA TRP A 26 -11.52 3.22 12.13
C TRP A 26 -10.68 4.44 12.54
N ASN A 27 -9.40 4.19 12.85
CA ASN A 27 -8.43 5.24 13.12
C ASN A 27 -7.31 5.19 12.06
N PRO A 28 -7.25 6.16 11.13
CA PRO A 28 -6.23 6.17 10.08
C PRO A 28 -4.81 6.25 10.66
N ASN A 29 -4.59 7.00 11.73
CA ASN A 29 -3.27 7.17 12.31
C ASN A 29 -2.73 5.86 12.93
N ALA A 30 -3.61 5.08 13.55
CA ALA A 30 -3.23 3.76 14.08
C ALA A 30 -2.79 2.81 12.96
N TYR A 31 -3.43 2.90 11.79
CA TYR A 31 -3.05 2.13 10.60
C TYR A 31 -1.76 2.66 9.96
N LEU A 32 -1.53 3.96 9.95
CA LEU A 32 -0.36 4.57 9.31
C LEU A 32 0.97 4.23 10.01
N ILE A 33 0.95 3.80 11.27
CA ILE A 33 2.15 3.31 11.99
C ILE A 33 2.84 2.17 11.20
N TYR A 34 2.09 1.34 10.49
CA TYR A 34 2.65 0.27 9.65
C TYR A 34 3.52 0.80 8.51
N PHE A 35 3.33 2.04 8.09
CA PHE A 35 4.03 2.68 6.98
C PHE A 35 5.18 3.58 7.46
N ASN A 36 5.46 3.65 8.76
CA ASN A 36 6.60 4.41 9.29
C ASN A 36 7.91 3.68 8.95
N MET A 37 8.49 4.02 7.81
CA MET A 37 9.69 3.36 7.27
C MET A 37 10.97 3.55 8.08
N ASN A 38 11.01 4.55 8.97
CA ASN A 38 12.14 4.74 9.87
C ASN A 38 12.13 3.71 11.00
N GLU A 39 10.95 3.21 11.37
CA GLU A 39 10.76 2.28 12.49
C GLU A 39 10.37 0.88 12.02
N ASN A 40 9.88 0.73 10.79
CA ASN A 40 9.32 -0.51 10.28
C ASN A 40 9.80 -0.80 8.84
N SER A 41 10.63 -1.83 8.70
CA SER A 41 11.12 -2.31 7.39
C SER A 41 10.20 -3.37 6.75
N PHE A 42 9.15 -3.82 7.44
CA PHE A 42 8.26 -4.90 6.98
C PHE A 42 7.68 -4.67 5.59
N PHE A 43 7.38 -3.40 5.26
CA PHE A 43 6.80 -3.04 3.97
C PHE A 43 7.82 -2.95 2.82
N ARG A 44 9.13 -2.97 3.08
CA ARG A 44 10.15 -2.80 2.03
C ARG A 44 10.09 -3.87 0.94
N PRO A 45 10.04 -5.19 1.25
CA PRO A 45 9.94 -6.21 0.20
C PRO A 45 8.64 -6.10 -0.62
N PHE A 46 7.54 -5.73 0.05
CA PHE A 46 6.27 -5.47 -0.63
C PHE A 46 6.41 -4.29 -1.60
N LEU A 47 7.11 -3.23 -1.21
CA LEU A 47 7.33 -2.06 -2.06
C LEU A 47 8.28 -2.32 -3.21
N ASP A 48 9.33 -3.10 -3.01
CA ASP A 48 10.22 -3.51 -4.08
C ASP A 48 9.42 -4.26 -5.16
N PHE A 49 8.61 -5.22 -4.72
CA PHE A 49 7.73 -5.99 -5.60
C PHE A 49 6.71 -5.10 -6.31
N GLN A 50 5.96 -4.28 -5.57
CA GLN A 50 4.89 -3.46 -6.13
C GLN A 50 5.43 -2.39 -7.07
N THR A 51 6.51 -1.70 -6.69
CA THR A 51 7.13 -0.66 -7.49
C THR A 51 7.70 -1.24 -8.79
N SER A 52 8.44 -2.35 -8.69
CA SER A 52 9.07 -2.98 -9.86
C SER A 52 8.03 -3.51 -10.85
N ASN A 53 7.03 -4.25 -10.36
CA ASN A 53 6.02 -4.84 -11.24
C ASN A 53 5.09 -3.81 -11.86
N THR A 54 4.60 -2.86 -11.07
CA THR A 54 3.73 -1.80 -11.59
C THR A 54 4.48 -0.94 -12.60
N SER A 55 5.73 -0.55 -12.30
CA SER A 55 6.54 0.22 -13.25
C SER A 55 6.73 -0.54 -14.56
N LYS A 56 7.11 -1.83 -14.49
CA LYS A 56 7.27 -2.69 -15.67
C LYS A 56 5.99 -2.77 -16.52
N ILE A 57 4.83 -2.98 -15.89
CA ILE A 57 3.54 -3.04 -16.59
C ILE A 57 3.22 -1.70 -17.24
N LEU A 58 3.32 -0.60 -16.50
CA LEU A 58 2.93 0.71 -17.00
C LEU A 58 3.91 1.25 -18.05
N ASP A 59 5.22 1.04 -17.90
CA ASP A 59 6.21 1.42 -18.92
C ASP A 59 6.05 0.62 -20.23
N THR A 60 5.53 -0.61 -20.15
CA THR A 60 5.27 -1.44 -21.35
C THR A 60 3.98 -1.03 -22.07
N ASN A 61 2.94 -0.64 -21.31
CA ASN A 61 1.58 -0.51 -21.85
C ASN A 61 1.10 0.94 -22.02
N LEU A 62 1.74 1.92 -21.39
CA LEU A 62 1.29 3.31 -21.45
C LEU A 62 2.28 4.19 -22.21
N ASN A 63 1.79 4.95 -23.18
CA ASN A 63 2.46 6.18 -23.57
C ASN A 63 2.21 7.23 -22.47
N LYS A 64 3.29 7.79 -21.90
CA LYS A 64 3.21 8.54 -20.63
C LYS A 64 2.32 9.79 -20.73
N LYS A 65 1.68 10.15 -19.60
CA LYS A 65 1.09 11.47 -19.25
C LYS A 65 -0.17 11.95 -19.99
N GLN A 66 -0.94 11.08 -20.63
CA GLN A 66 -2.24 11.45 -21.22
C GLN A 66 -3.46 10.85 -20.50
N TYR A 67 -3.23 9.90 -19.60
CA TYR A 67 -4.31 9.15 -18.94
C TYR A 67 -4.60 9.66 -17.54
N ARG A 68 -5.88 9.56 -17.17
CA ARG A 68 -6.40 9.77 -15.83
C ARG A 68 -6.64 8.41 -15.17
N VAL A 69 -6.43 8.31 -13.87
CA VAL A 69 -6.65 7.05 -13.12
C VAL A 69 -7.56 7.29 -11.93
N LEU A 70 -8.49 6.34 -11.70
CA LEU A 70 -9.27 6.26 -10.48
C LEU A 70 -8.56 5.28 -9.53
N GLU A 71 -8.02 5.80 -8.44
CA GLU A 71 -7.45 5.01 -7.36
C GLU A 71 -8.57 4.66 -6.37
N TYR A 72 -9.09 3.43 -6.52
CA TYR A 72 -10.10 2.90 -5.62
C TYR A 72 -9.45 2.38 -4.35
N ASP A 73 -9.94 2.84 -3.20
CA ASP A 73 -9.61 2.27 -1.89
C ASP A 73 -8.14 2.42 -1.45
N GLY A 74 -7.44 3.51 -1.79
CA GLY A 74 -6.02 3.72 -1.42
C GLY A 74 -5.69 4.11 0.04
N GLY A 75 -6.40 3.57 1.02
CA GLY A 75 -6.28 3.86 2.46
C GLY A 75 -6.35 5.35 2.86
N PRO A 76 -5.81 5.67 4.04
CA PRO A 76 -5.18 6.96 4.32
C PRO A 76 -3.78 7.06 3.67
N CYS A 77 -3.41 6.11 2.80
CA CYS A 77 -2.04 5.86 2.35
C CYS A 77 -1.69 6.63 1.08
N ARG A 78 -0.48 7.19 0.93
CA ARG A 78 -0.09 7.93 -0.29
C ARG A 78 0.88 7.19 -1.23
N TRP A 79 1.36 6.02 -0.82
CA TRP A 79 2.43 5.33 -1.53
C TRP A 79 2.08 4.92 -2.97
N SER A 80 0.86 4.43 -3.19
CA SER A 80 0.37 4.03 -4.51
C SER A 80 0.15 5.23 -5.41
N SER A 81 -0.38 6.34 -4.86
CA SER A 81 -0.56 7.58 -5.60
C SER A 81 0.77 8.15 -6.12
N LEU A 82 1.87 8.03 -5.37
CA LEU A 82 3.20 8.43 -5.84
C LEU A 82 3.60 7.64 -7.10
N LEU A 83 3.43 6.32 -7.05
CA LEU A 83 3.80 5.45 -8.16
C LEU A 83 2.98 5.78 -9.42
N LEU A 84 1.68 6.00 -9.25
CA LEU A 84 0.75 6.38 -10.30
C LEU A 84 1.05 7.78 -10.88
N ALA A 85 1.45 8.74 -10.04
CA ALA A 85 1.72 10.13 -10.46
C ALA A 85 2.85 10.24 -11.50
N HIS A 86 3.70 9.22 -11.63
CA HIS A 86 4.71 9.17 -12.69
C HIS A 86 4.14 8.87 -14.08
N TYR A 87 2.97 8.24 -14.15
CA TYR A 87 2.38 7.73 -15.40
C TYR A 87 1.12 8.49 -15.80
N PHE A 88 0.34 8.94 -14.81
CA PHE A 88 -0.95 9.60 -14.98
C PHE A 88 -0.85 11.09 -14.69
N ASN A 89 -1.62 11.90 -15.41
CA ASN A 89 -1.66 13.36 -15.23
C ASN A 89 -2.72 13.79 -14.20
N GLU A 90 -3.69 12.92 -13.92
CA GLU A 90 -4.74 13.14 -12.92
C GLU A 90 -5.02 11.83 -12.18
N ILE A 91 -5.10 11.91 -10.84
CA ILE A 91 -5.45 10.78 -9.98
C ILE A 91 -6.73 11.16 -9.23
N TRP A 92 -7.80 10.44 -9.49
CA TRP A 92 -9.03 10.53 -8.71
C TRP A 92 -8.90 9.56 -7.55
N PHE A 93 -8.70 10.10 -6.36
CA PHE A 93 -8.59 9.30 -5.16
C PHE A 93 -9.95 9.15 -4.50
N CYS A 94 -10.41 7.92 -4.25
CA CYS A 94 -11.69 7.71 -3.58
C CYS A 94 -11.62 6.70 -2.43
N LYS A 95 -12.44 6.97 -1.40
CA LYS A 95 -12.54 6.14 -0.20
C LYS A 95 -13.94 6.16 0.40
N PHE A 96 -14.29 5.01 0.98
CA PHE A 96 -15.54 4.84 1.72
C PHE A 96 -15.52 5.57 3.08
N VAL A 97 -14.41 5.48 3.82
CA VAL A 97 -14.30 6.05 5.17
C VAL A 97 -13.83 7.51 5.10
N PRO A 98 -14.63 8.49 5.58
CA PRO A 98 -14.26 9.91 5.49
C PRO A 98 -12.96 10.26 6.21
N SER A 99 -12.67 9.67 7.37
CA SER A 99 -11.42 9.94 8.10
C SER A 99 -10.15 9.55 7.34
N ASN A 100 -10.23 8.62 6.38
CA ASN A 100 -9.13 8.40 5.46
C ASN A 100 -8.92 9.58 4.51
N LEU A 101 -10.00 10.13 3.93
CA LEU A 101 -9.93 11.30 3.05
C LEU A 101 -9.41 12.53 3.79
N GLU A 102 -9.81 12.72 5.05
CA GLU A 102 -9.29 13.79 5.91
C GLU A 102 -7.79 13.64 6.15
N SER A 103 -7.31 12.44 6.47
CA SER A 103 -5.86 12.18 6.64
C SER A 103 -5.06 12.48 5.37
N VAL A 104 -5.65 12.21 4.20
CA VAL A 104 -5.07 12.58 2.90
C VAL A 104 -5.05 14.08 2.70
N GLN A 105 -6.16 14.75 3.01
CA GLN A 105 -6.27 16.20 2.88
C GLN A 105 -5.29 16.90 3.82
N ASP A 106 -5.13 16.43 5.05
CA ASP A 106 -4.14 16.93 6.01
C ASP A 106 -2.72 16.88 5.43
N TRP A 107 -2.38 15.81 4.72
CA TRP A 107 -1.10 15.69 4.03
C TRP A 107 -0.98 16.64 2.84
N LEU A 108 -2.03 16.78 2.02
CA LEU A 108 -2.07 17.72 0.89
C LEU A 108 -1.97 19.19 1.34
N ASP A 109 -2.56 19.51 2.49
CA ASP A 109 -2.51 20.82 3.13
C ASP A 109 -1.20 21.08 3.89
N GLU A 110 -0.25 20.14 3.85
CA GLU A 110 1.04 20.20 4.55
C GLU A 110 0.89 20.46 6.07
N LYS A 111 -0.16 19.91 6.70
CA LYS A 111 -0.36 20.09 8.14
C LYS A 111 0.78 19.48 8.93
N LEU A 112 1.20 20.16 10.00
CA LEU A 112 2.34 19.77 10.84
C LEU A 112 2.22 18.34 11.40
N ASN A 113 1.01 17.88 11.68
CA ASN A 113 0.69 16.58 12.25
C ASN A 113 0.29 15.54 11.19
N ALA A 114 0.35 15.88 9.90
CA ALA A 114 0.13 14.91 8.84
C ALA A 114 1.24 13.85 8.85
N PHE A 115 0.91 12.64 8.40
CA PHE A 115 1.88 11.56 8.33
C PHE A 115 3.02 11.90 7.36
N ASP A 116 4.26 11.68 7.79
CA ASP A 116 5.43 11.96 6.96
C ASP A 116 5.67 10.84 5.95
N TRP A 117 5.25 11.07 4.71
CA TRP A 117 5.48 10.16 3.59
C TRP A 117 6.87 10.27 2.97
N LYS A 118 7.72 11.25 3.36
CA LYS A 118 9.02 11.48 2.70
C LYS A 118 9.94 10.25 2.74
N PRO A 119 10.11 9.51 3.86
CA PRO A 119 10.97 8.33 3.88
C PRO A 119 10.49 7.28 2.87
N PHE A 120 9.17 7.14 2.75
CA PHE A 120 8.54 6.24 1.80
C PHE A 120 8.81 6.63 0.35
N PHE A 121 8.66 7.92 0.06
CA PHE A 121 8.84 8.44 -1.28
C PHE A 121 10.29 8.34 -1.72
N ASN A 122 11.24 8.64 -0.83
CA ASN A 122 12.66 8.47 -1.10
C ASN A 122 12.98 7.01 -1.45
N TYR A 123 12.45 6.05 -0.69
CA TYR A 123 12.65 4.63 -0.96
C TYR A 123 12.12 4.20 -2.34
N VAL A 124 10.90 4.62 -2.71
CA VAL A 124 10.33 4.33 -4.03
C VAL A 124 11.16 4.96 -5.15
N LEU A 125 11.67 6.18 -4.94
CA LEU A 125 12.55 6.84 -5.91
C LEU A 125 13.89 6.10 -6.06
N ASP A 126 14.48 5.59 -4.98
CA ASP A 126 15.71 4.81 -5.00
C ASP A 126 15.54 3.49 -5.78
N ILE A 127 14.42 2.78 -5.58
CA ILE A 127 14.08 1.59 -6.38
C ILE A 127 14.04 1.95 -7.87
N LYS A 128 13.37 3.05 -8.22
CA LYS A 128 13.19 3.47 -9.61
C LYS A 128 14.47 3.95 -10.28
N GLN A 129 15.40 4.53 -9.52
CA GLN A 129 16.71 4.95 -10.02
C GLN A 129 17.69 3.77 -10.14
N GLY A 130 17.29 2.56 -9.72
CA GLY A 130 18.15 1.39 -9.73
C GLY A 130 19.22 1.42 -8.65
N HIS A 131 19.05 2.26 -7.62
CA HIS A 131 19.95 2.34 -6.46
C HIS A 131 19.77 1.14 -5.50
N HIS A 132 18.80 0.26 -5.77
CA HIS A 132 18.67 -1.06 -5.14
C HIS A 132 19.35 -2.17 -5.96
N LYS A 133 20.61 -1.96 -6.35
CA LYS A 133 21.51 -3.07 -6.72
C LYS A 133 22.60 -3.15 -5.67
N GLU A 134 22.74 -4.35 -5.11
CA GLU A 134 23.63 -4.76 -4.00
C GLU A 134 23.00 -4.62 -2.62
N GLU A 135 22.30 -5.68 -2.19
CA GLU A 135 22.36 -6.31 -0.85
C GLU A 135 21.13 -7.20 -0.65
N ALA A 136 21.17 -8.39 -1.26
CA ALA A 136 20.50 -9.58 -0.78
C ALA A 136 21.07 -10.79 -1.55
N GLU A 137 22.38 -11.04 -1.40
CA GLU A 137 22.79 -12.43 -1.26
C GLU A 137 22.06 -12.94 -0.01
N TYR A 138 20.92 -13.58 -0.22
CA TYR A 138 20.31 -14.37 0.84
C TYR A 138 21.31 -15.48 1.17
N GLU A 139 22.14 -15.25 2.18
CA GLU A 139 22.75 -16.34 2.92
C GLU A 139 21.60 -17.19 3.46
N THR A 140 21.21 -18.21 2.70
CA THR A 140 20.41 -19.31 3.22
C THR A 140 21.19 -19.91 4.39
N PRO A 141 20.67 -19.91 5.62
CA PRO A 141 21.20 -20.79 6.64
C PRO A 141 20.93 -22.21 6.16
N LEU A 142 21.99 -22.97 5.93
CA LEU A 142 21.90 -24.42 5.79
C LEU A 142 21.34 -24.97 7.11
N VAL A 143 20.12 -25.51 7.06
CA VAL A 143 19.63 -26.50 8.03
C VAL A 143 19.10 -27.70 7.25
#